data_AF-A0A0D9V9Y5-F1
#
_entry.id   AF-A0A0D9V9Y5-F1
#
_cell.length_a   1.000
_cell.length_b   1.000
_cell.length_c   1.000
_cell.angle_alpha   90.00
_cell.angle_beta   90.00
_cell.angle_gamma   90.00
#
_symmetry.space_group_name_H-M   'P 1'
#
loop_
_entity.id
_entity.type
_entity.pdbx_description
1 polymer ?
#
loop_
_entity_poly.entity_id
_entity_poly.type
_entity_poly.pdbx_seq_one_letter_code
_entity_poly.pdbx_strand_id
1 'polypeptide(L)'
;MQFMRRITPDFFMDSKRIPLNTTQGPRTAVLFGPKLMAEKLYNQSPAEDLTLAMMLVRPGNQFIDDPIKKDETLLTDGNYGSVRRVFVIAMDDASSNEEIQRWIIDRSPGAEVEEIAGADHMAMCSKPRELCDVLLRIAAKYA
;
A
#
# COMPACT_ATOMS: atom_id res chain seq x y z
N MET A 1 -10.51 -4.23 -11.46
CA MET A 1 -9.63 -3.03 -11.59
C MET A 1 -10.35 -1.70 -11.29
N GLN A 2 -11.24 -1.62 -10.30
CA GLN A 2 -11.94 -0.35 -9.97
C GLN A 2 -11.04 0.62 -9.18
N PHE A 3 -10.11 0.10 -8.38
CA PHE A 3 -9.13 0.87 -7.60
C PHE A 3 -8.22 1.74 -8.48
N MET A 4 -7.64 1.17 -9.54
CA MET A 4 -6.74 1.90 -10.45
C MET A 4 -7.39 3.11 -11.14
N ARG A 5 -8.73 3.12 -11.27
CA ARG A 5 -9.47 4.26 -11.82
C ARG A 5 -9.55 5.46 -10.86
N ARG A 6 -9.25 5.24 -9.58
CA ARG A 6 -9.24 6.26 -8.54
C ARG A 6 -7.85 6.88 -8.33
N ILE A 7 -6.81 6.27 -8.88
CA ILE A 7 -5.48 6.85 -8.91
C ILE A 7 -5.49 7.95 -9.96
N THR A 8 -5.22 9.18 -9.55
CA THR A 8 -5.13 10.31 -10.48
C THR A 8 -3.93 10.10 -11.43
N PRO A 9 -4.00 10.57 -12.70
CA PRO A 9 -2.87 10.46 -13.63
C PRO A 9 -1.58 11.06 -13.07
N ASP A 10 -1.71 12.14 -12.29
CA ASP A 10 -0.59 12.88 -11.69
C ASP A 10 -0.04 12.22 -10.42
N PHE A 11 -0.70 11.16 -9.92
CA PHE A 11 -0.28 10.43 -8.72
C PHE A 11 1.19 10.04 -8.79
N PHE A 12 1.66 9.54 -9.94
CA PHE A 12 3.00 8.99 -10.09
C PHE A 12 4.11 10.05 -10.19
N MET A 13 3.78 11.34 -10.34
CA MET A 13 4.73 12.46 -10.35
C MET A 13 5.97 12.20 -11.23
N ASP A 14 7.17 12.14 -10.63
CA ASP A 14 8.46 11.94 -11.29
C ASP A 14 8.88 10.46 -11.39
N SER A 15 7.97 9.53 -11.07
CA SER A 15 8.21 8.10 -11.18
C SER A 15 8.36 7.65 -12.63
N LYS A 16 9.22 6.66 -12.85
CA LYS A 16 9.56 6.16 -14.19
C LYS A 16 8.92 4.80 -14.44
N ARG A 17 8.33 4.64 -15.63
CA ARG A 17 7.91 3.33 -16.14
C ARG A 17 9.11 2.66 -16.80
N ILE A 18 9.38 1.42 -16.40
CA ILE A 18 10.54 0.65 -16.85
C ILE A 18 10.02 -0.67 -17.45
N PRO A 19 10.33 -0.97 -18.73
CA PRO A 19 10.03 -2.27 -19.31
C PRO A 19 10.96 -3.32 -18.68
N LEU A 20 10.38 -4.38 -18.15
CA LEU A 20 11.07 -5.57 -17.68
C LEU A 20 10.87 -6.70 -18.67
N ASN A 21 11.97 -7.31 -19.12
CA ASN A 21 11.91 -8.54 -19.88
C ASN A 21 11.82 -9.71 -18.91
N THR A 22 10.70 -10.41 -18.93
CA THR A 22 10.47 -11.60 -18.09
C THR A 22 10.33 -12.84 -18.99
N THR A 23 10.45 -14.02 -18.40
CA THR A 23 10.19 -15.30 -19.09
C THR A 23 8.75 -15.43 -19.58
N GLN A 24 7.83 -14.63 -19.03
CA GLN A 24 6.42 -14.55 -19.44
C GLN A 24 6.14 -13.37 -20.38
N GLY A 25 7.18 -12.74 -20.93
CA GLY A 25 7.09 -11.59 -21.84
C GLY A 25 7.37 -10.23 -21.17
N PRO A 26 7.29 -9.14 -21.94
CA PRO A 26 7.54 -7.79 -21.43
C PRO A 26 6.47 -7.40 -20.38
N ARG A 27 6.92 -6.86 -19.25
CA ARG A 27 6.04 -6.35 -18.19
C ARG A 27 6.47 -4.93 -17.84
N THR A 28 5.53 -4.06 -17.51
CA THR A 28 5.84 -2.67 -17.11
C THR A 28 6.00 -2.59 -15.60
N ALA A 29 7.20 -2.27 -15.12
CA ALA A 29 7.44 -1.89 -13.73
C ALA A 29 7.42 -0.37 -13.57
N VAL A 30 7.23 0.08 -12.33
CA VAL A 30 7.32 1.48 -11.92
C VAL A 30 8.45 1.60 -10.90
N LEU A 31 9.38 2.51 -11.16
CA LEU A 31 10.34 2.98 -10.18
C LEU A 31 9.83 4.30 -9.61
N PHE A 32 9.56 4.31 -8.30
CA PHE A 32 9.11 5.53 -7.64
C PHE A 32 10.17 6.62 -7.69
N GLY A 33 9.73 7.82 -8.05
CA GLY A 33 10.59 8.99 -8.16
C GLY A 33 10.83 9.66 -6.80
N PRO A 34 11.96 10.38 -6.64
CA PRO A 34 12.27 11.09 -5.40
C PRO A 34 11.17 12.05 -4.92
N LYS A 35 10.51 12.79 -5.83
CA LYS A 35 9.45 13.74 -5.45
C LYS A 35 8.21 13.01 -4.95
N LEU A 36 7.79 11.95 -5.64
CA LEU A 36 6.71 11.08 -5.15
C LEU A 36 7.00 10.58 -3.74
N MET A 37 8.20 10.03 -3.52
CA MET A 37 8.57 9.45 -2.24
C MET A 37 8.55 10.51 -1.13
N ALA A 38 9.12 11.70 -1.38
CA ALA A 38 9.17 12.77 -0.41
C ALA A 38 7.79 13.36 -0.09
N GLU A 39 6.95 13.62 -1.10
CA GLU A 39 5.70 14.36 -0.94
C GLU A 39 4.51 13.47 -0.55
N LYS A 40 4.54 12.18 -0.92
CA LYS A 40 3.38 11.30 -0.77
C LYS A 40 3.60 10.08 0.12
N LEU A 41 4.84 9.61 0.26
CA LEU A 41 5.13 8.37 0.98
C LEU A 41 5.78 8.62 2.35
N TYR A 42 6.77 9.51 2.41
CA TYR A 42 7.60 9.77 3.59
C TYR A 42 7.40 11.20 4.16
N ASN A 43 6.28 11.85 3.85
CA ASN A 43 6.05 13.26 4.20
C ASN A 43 5.92 13.53 5.71
N GLN A 44 5.70 12.50 6.53
CA GLN A 44 5.73 12.58 8.00
C GLN A 44 6.85 11.73 8.62
N SER A 45 7.70 11.13 7.80
CA SER A 45 8.80 10.27 8.22
C SER A 45 10.08 11.10 8.44
N PRO A 46 11.03 10.60 9.27
CA PRO A 46 12.37 11.18 9.38
C PRO A 46 13.08 11.29 8.02
N ALA A 47 13.90 12.33 7.85
CA ALA A 47 14.62 12.56 6.59
C ALA A 47 15.65 11.45 6.28
N GLU A 48 16.17 10.81 7.33
CA GLU A 48 17.08 9.67 7.25
C GLU A 48 16.39 8.46 6.61
N ASP A 49 15.11 8.21 6.93
CA ASP A 49 14.34 7.11 6.36
C ASP A 49 14.03 7.35 4.88
N LEU A 50 13.69 8.58 4.50
CA LEU A 50 13.55 8.95 3.09
C LEU A 50 14.86 8.76 2.33
N THR A 51 15.99 9.18 2.91
CA THR A 51 17.32 9.02 2.30
C THR A 51 17.64 7.54 2.10
N LEU A 52 17.43 6.71 3.12
CA LEU A 52 17.61 5.27 3.03
C LEU A 52 16.71 4.65 1.96
N ALA A 53 15.44 5.06 1.92
CA ALA A 53 14.48 4.56 0.94
C ALA A 53 14.91 4.91 -0.50
N MET A 54 15.42 6.13 -0.75
CA MET A 54 15.95 6.51 -2.06
C MET A 54 17.15 5.66 -2.50
N MET A 55 17.97 5.18 -1.55
CA MET A 55 19.10 4.29 -1.85
C MET A 55 18.68 2.85 -2.15
N LEU A 56 17.52 2.43 -1.65
CA LEU A 56 17.08 1.02 -1.69
C LEU A 56 15.92 0.76 -2.66
N VAL A 57 15.18 1.79 -3.09
CA VAL A 57 14.01 1.63 -3.95
C VAL A 57 14.39 0.98 -5.28
N ARG A 58 13.56 0.03 -5.73
CA ARG A 58 13.75 -0.72 -6.97
C ARG A 58 12.47 -0.73 -7.79
N PRO A 59 12.55 -0.94 -9.11
CA PRO A 59 11.36 -1.01 -9.96
C PRO A 59 10.45 -2.18 -9.53
N GLY A 60 9.18 -1.88 -9.26
CA GLY A 60 8.16 -2.86 -8.87
C GLY A 60 7.07 -3.03 -9.94
N ASN A 61 6.53 -4.24 -10.10
CA ASN A 61 5.42 -4.50 -11.02
C ASN A 61 4.09 -4.56 -10.25
N GLN A 62 3.04 -3.90 -10.76
CA GLN A 62 1.70 -3.96 -10.14
C GLN A 62 0.86 -5.16 -10.61
N PHE A 63 1.39 -5.97 -11.53
CA PHE A 63 0.78 -7.16 -12.13
C PHE A 63 -0.57 -6.88 -12.77
N ILE A 64 -0.81 -5.67 -13.28
CA ILE A 64 -2.13 -5.23 -13.75
C ILE A 64 -2.66 -6.13 -14.86
N ASP A 65 -1.77 -6.58 -15.75
CA ASP A 65 -2.12 -7.46 -16.85
C ASP A 65 -1.88 -8.94 -16.58
N ASP A 66 -1.63 -9.30 -15.33
CA ASP A 66 -1.44 -10.70 -14.96
C ASP A 66 -2.77 -11.46 -14.92
N PRO A 67 -2.90 -12.60 -15.63
CA PRO A 67 -4.11 -13.41 -15.60
C PRO A 67 -4.52 -13.84 -14.19
N ILE A 68 -3.55 -14.17 -13.32
CA ILE A 68 -3.83 -14.58 -11.93
C ILE A 68 -4.47 -13.42 -11.16
N LYS A 69 -3.98 -12.19 -11.37
CA LYS A 69 -4.58 -11.00 -10.73
C LYS A 69 -6.00 -10.71 -11.24
N LYS A 70 -6.33 -11.12 -12.47
CA LYS A 70 -7.64 -10.91 -13.10
C LYS A 70 -8.63 -12.04 -12.78
N ASP A 71 -8.17 -13.14 -12.21
CA ASP A 71 -9.01 -14.27 -11.81
C ASP A 71 -9.83 -13.93 -10.57
N GLU A 72 -11.12 -13.66 -10.76
CA GLU A 72 -12.06 -13.34 -9.68
C GLU A 72 -12.33 -14.54 -8.76
N THR A 73 -11.96 -15.75 -9.16
CA THR A 73 -12.13 -16.98 -8.35
C THR A 73 -10.94 -17.26 -7.44
N LEU A 74 -9.83 -16.52 -7.60
CA LEU A 74 -8.61 -16.71 -6.82
C LEU A 74 -8.83 -16.57 -5.31
N LEU A 75 -9.67 -15.61 -4.91
CA LEU A 75 -10.00 -15.34 -3.51
C LEU A 75 -11.44 -15.79 -3.24
N THR A 76 -11.60 -16.79 -2.37
CA THR A 76 -12.91 -17.36 -2.02
C THR A 76 -13.24 -17.15 -0.55
N ASP A 77 -14.55 -17.14 -0.23
CA ASP A 77 -15.02 -16.97 1.14
C ASP A 77 -14.57 -18.13 2.05
N GLY A 78 -14.56 -19.36 1.54
CA GLY A 78 -14.12 -20.54 2.29
C GLY A 78 -12.62 -20.60 2.58
N ASN A 79 -11.80 -19.76 1.92
CA ASN A 79 -10.35 -19.70 2.14
C ASN A 79 -9.93 -18.29 2.57
N TYR A 80 -9.73 -17.36 1.64
CA TYR A 80 -9.35 -15.97 1.95
C TYR A 80 -10.36 -15.28 2.89
N GLY A 81 -11.65 -15.54 2.71
CA GLY A 81 -12.72 -15.01 3.57
C GLY A 81 -12.76 -15.60 4.98
N SER A 82 -12.17 -16.78 5.19
CA SER A 82 -12.15 -17.46 6.50
C SER A 82 -11.16 -16.83 7.48
N VAL A 83 -10.17 -16.09 6.96
CA VAL A 83 -9.12 -15.45 7.77
C VAL A 83 -9.63 -14.12 8.29
N ARG A 84 -9.42 -13.87 9.59
CA ARG A 84 -9.71 -12.55 10.20
C ARG A 84 -8.80 -11.49 9.61
N ARG A 85 -9.36 -10.33 9.29
CA ARG A 85 -8.63 -9.21 8.66
C ARG A 85 -8.78 -7.97 9.51
N VAL A 86 -7.67 -7.26 9.69
CA VAL A 86 -7.66 -5.92 10.27
C VAL A 86 -6.99 -5.00 9.26
N PHE A 87 -7.63 -3.89 8.94
CA PHE A 87 -7.08 -2.82 8.12
C PHE A 87 -6.60 -1.70 9.05
N VAL A 88 -5.34 -1.30 8.92
CA VAL A 88 -4.77 -0.20 9.71
C VAL A 88 -4.71 1.04 8.83
N ILE A 89 -5.50 2.06 9.15
CA ILE A 89 -5.55 3.32 8.42
C ILE A 89 -4.40 4.21 8.87
N ALA A 90 -3.61 4.69 7.91
CA ALA A 90 -2.66 5.78 8.11
C ALA A 90 -3.38 7.11 7.77
N MET A 91 -3.70 7.90 8.79
CA MET A 91 -4.62 9.04 8.64
C MET A 91 -4.03 10.20 7.82
N ASP A 92 -2.70 10.30 7.74
CA ASP A 92 -1.99 11.36 7.02
C ASP A 92 -1.33 10.83 5.73
N ASP A 93 -1.76 9.65 5.25
CA ASP A 93 -1.28 9.06 3.99
C ASP A 93 -1.69 9.92 2.79
N ALA A 94 -0.71 10.60 2.19
CA ALA A 94 -0.88 11.46 1.02
C ALA A 94 -0.85 10.69 -0.32
N SER A 95 -0.59 9.38 -0.29
CA SER A 95 -0.61 8.48 -1.44
C SER A 95 -1.94 7.75 -1.59
N SER A 96 -2.45 7.18 -0.50
CA SER A 96 -3.75 6.52 -0.41
C SER A 96 -4.54 7.28 0.64
N ASN A 97 -5.14 8.40 0.24
CA ASN A 97 -5.88 9.24 1.16
C ASN A 97 -7.02 8.48 1.87
N GLU A 98 -7.56 9.07 2.93
CA GLU A 98 -8.58 8.43 3.77
C GLU A 98 -9.79 7.93 2.96
N GLU A 99 -10.26 8.67 1.95
CA GLU A 99 -11.37 8.24 1.09
C GLU A 99 -11.04 6.92 0.38
N ILE A 100 -9.84 6.80 -0.18
CA ILE A 100 -9.40 5.59 -0.86
C ILE A 100 -9.29 4.42 0.14
N GLN A 101 -8.72 4.66 1.32
CA GLN A 101 -8.60 3.62 2.35
C GLN A 101 -9.98 3.14 2.83
N ARG A 102 -10.92 4.05 3.14
CA ARG A 102 -12.29 3.68 3.53
C ARG A 102 -13.03 2.95 2.42
N TRP A 103 -12.83 3.34 1.17
CA TRP A 103 -13.40 2.64 0.02
C TRP A 103 -12.89 1.19 -0.14
N ILE A 104 -11.65 0.90 0.26
CA ILE A 104 -11.09 -0.47 0.31
C ILE A 104 -11.75 -1.26 1.44
N ILE A 105 -11.95 -0.64 2.60
CA ILE A 105 -12.60 -1.24 3.76
C ILE A 105 -14.05 -1.62 3.44
N ASP A 106 -14.80 -0.74 2.77
CA ASP A 106 -16.18 -1.00 2.34
C ASP A 106 -16.30 -2.22 1.40
N ARG A 107 -15.22 -2.54 0.67
CA ARG A 107 -15.12 -3.71 -0.21
C ARG A 107 -14.57 -4.96 0.48
N SER A 108 -14.23 -4.86 1.76
CA SER A 108 -13.60 -5.92 2.55
C SER A 108 -14.51 -6.29 3.71
N PRO A 109 -15.68 -6.92 3.46
CA PRO A 109 -16.64 -7.25 4.51
C PRO A 109 -15.98 -8.09 5.61
N GLY A 110 -16.31 -7.75 6.86
CA GLY A 110 -15.75 -8.39 8.05
C GLY A 110 -14.31 -7.96 8.41
N ALA A 111 -13.71 -7.02 7.68
CA ALA A 111 -12.46 -6.40 8.11
C ALA A 111 -12.71 -5.45 9.28
N GLU A 112 -11.95 -5.62 10.35
CA GLU A 112 -11.89 -4.64 11.44
C GLU A 112 -10.95 -3.49 11.07
N VAL A 113 -11.06 -2.38 11.79
CA VAL A 113 -10.31 -1.15 11.48
C VAL A 113 -9.61 -0.66 12.73
N GLU A 114 -8.33 -0.34 12.58
CA GLU A 114 -7.54 0.46 13.53
C GLU A 114 -7.04 1.70 12.77
N GLU A 115 -6.82 2.81 13.47
CA GLU A 115 -6.39 4.07 12.86
C GLU A 115 -5.14 4.59 13.57
N ILE A 116 -4.19 5.13 12.82
CA ILE A 116 -2.97 5.76 13.34
C ILE A 116 -2.94 7.21 12.88
N ALA A 117 -3.22 8.12 13.82
CA ALA A 117 -3.16 9.56 13.59
C ALA A 117 -1.72 10.01 13.30
N GLY A 118 -1.54 10.88 12.30
CA GLY A 118 -0.22 11.41 11.95
C GLY A 118 0.72 10.41 11.26
N ALA A 119 0.25 9.21 10.90
CA ALA A 119 1.02 8.27 10.08
C ALA A 119 0.89 8.64 8.60
N ASP A 120 2.02 8.77 7.92
CA ASP A 120 2.07 8.79 6.46
C ASP A 120 1.94 7.37 5.90
N HIS A 121 2.12 7.21 4.58
CA HIS A 121 2.09 5.91 3.92
C HIS A 121 3.05 4.90 4.54
N MET A 122 4.18 5.38 5.05
CA MET A 122 5.22 4.60 5.70
C MET A 122 5.02 4.63 7.21
N ALA A 123 3.86 4.18 7.70
CA ALA A 123 3.50 4.18 9.12
C ALA A 123 4.56 3.53 10.03
N MET A 124 5.32 2.56 9.52
CA MET A 124 6.44 1.93 10.24
C MET A 124 7.67 2.85 10.42
N CYS A 125 7.79 3.91 9.63
CA CYS A 125 8.83 4.94 9.72
C CYS A 125 8.32 6.17 10.49
N SER A 126 7.14 6.69 10.13
CA SER A 126 6.57 7.89 10.75
C SER A 126 6.01 7.65 12.16
N LYS A 127 5.39 6.49 12.40
CA LYS A 127 4.71 6.13 13.67
C LYS A 127 5.02 4.70 14.15
N PRO A 128 6.31 4.33 14.30
CA PRO A 128 6.71 2.95 14.61
C PRO A 128 6.15 2.43 15.94
N ARG A 129 6.04 3.28 16.96
CA ARG A 129 5.58 2.87 18.30
C ARG A 129 4.08 2.64 18.30
N GLU A 130 3.33 3.55 17.71
CA GLU A 130 1.88 3.47 17.58
C GLU A 130 1.48 2.27 16.72
N LEU A 131 2.21 2.01 15.63
CA LEU A 131 2.02 0.80 14.84
C LEU A 131 2.32 -0.47 15.66
N CYS A 132 3.40 -0.49 16.43
CA CYS A 132 3.72 -1.60 17.33
C CYS A 132 2.59 -1.85 18.34
N ASP A 133 2.08 -0.80 18.98
CA ASP A 133 0.99 -0.89 19.95
C ASP A 133 -0.30 -1.42 19.31
N VAL A 134 -0.65 -0.95 18.10
CA VAL A 134 -1.78 -1.47 17.31
C VAL A 134 -1.60 -2.97 17.05
N LEU A 135 -0.42 -3.38 16.56
CA LEU A 135 -0.13 -4.79 16.26
C LEU A 135 -0.19 -5.67 17.51
N LEU A 136 0.32 -5.19 18.65
CA LEU A 136 0.24 -5.89 19.93
C LEU A 136 -1.20 -6.02 20.42
N ARG A 137 -2.04 -4.99 20.26
CA ARG A 137 -3.47 -5.06 20.58
C ARG A 137 -4.20 -6.07 19.70
N ILE A 138 -3.94 -6.06 18.39
CA ILE A 138 -4.52 -7.04 17.46
C ILE A 138 -4.09 -8.45 17.85
N ALA A 139 -2.80 -8.66 18.12
CA ALA A 139 -2.28 -9.96 18.54
C ALA A 139 -2.93 -10.43 19.84
N ALA A 140 -3.03 -9.56 20.86
CA ALA A 140 -3.66 -9.89 22.13
C ALA A 140 -5.16 -10.20 22.00
N LYS A 141 -5.87 -9.52 21.08
CA LYS A 141 -7.29 -9.75 20.81
C LYS A 141 -7.57 -11.13 20.19
N TYR A 142 -6.59 -11.68 19.46
CA TYR A 142 -6.72 -12.94 18.71
C TYR A 142 -5.75 -14.04 19.15
N ALA A 143 -5.15 -13.88 20.34
CA ALA A 143 -4.27 -14.86 20.97
C ALA A 143 -5.03 -16.13 21.39
#